data_AF-A0A6A9SX45-F1
#
_entry.id   AF-A0A6A9SX45-F1
#
_cell.length_a   1.000
_cell.length_b   1.000
_cell.length_c   1.000
_cell.angle_alpha   90.00
_cell.angle_beta   90.00
_cell.angle_gamma   90.00
#
_symmetry.space_group_name_H-M   'P 1'
#
loop_
_entity.id
_entity.type
_entity.pdbx_description
1 polymer ?
#
loop_
_entity_poly.entity_id
_entity_poly.type
_entity_poly.pdbx_seq_one_letter_code
_entity_poly.pdbx_strand_id
1 'polypeptide(L)'
;MELNARFLYGIGLFVLGAGNAVFSAGQLLEGEMSRLLALLVGIMGVTLLGIGGLIAVDSDRVAAPSLSDRTLLAIAAVGVLVGLFLGLGGVGLLLTA
;
A
#
# COMPACT_ATOMS: atom_id res chain seq x y z
N MET A 1 -9.07 18.30 7.82
CA MET A 1 -8.78 17.55 6.58
C MET A 1 -10.11 17.32 5.90
N GLU A 2 -10.32 17.91 4.72
CA GLU A 2 -11.53 17.65 3.94
C GLU A 2 -11.41 16.29 3.27
N LEU A 3 -12.49 15.49 3.33
CA LEU A 3 -12.51 14.16 2.75
C LEU A 3 -12.67 14.27 1.22
N ASN A 4 -11.57 14.40 0.49
CA ASN A 4 -11.56 14.50 -0.97
C ASN A 4 -11.02 13.22 -1.63
N ALA A 5 -11.26 13.05 -2.94
CA ALA A 5 -10.86 11.85 -3.68
C ALA A 5 -9.34 11.60 -3.65
N ARG A 6 -8.53 12.66 -3.59
CA ARG A 6 -7.07 12.59 -3.52
C ARG A 6 -6.58 12.07 -2.18
N PHE A 7 -7.18 12.55 -1.08
CA PHE A 7 -6.94 12.05 0.26
C PHE A 7 -7.22 10.55 0.34
N LEU A 8 -8.40 10.12 -0.13
CA LEU A 8 -8.79 8.71 -0.13
C LEU A 8 -7.86 7.86 -1.01
N TYR A 9 -7.44 8.38 -2.17
CA TYR A 9 -6.41 7.76 -3.00
C TYR A 9 -5.08 7.58 -2.25
N GLY A 10 -4.61 8.62 -1.55
CA GLY A 10 -3.42 8.55 -0.69
C GLY A 10 -3.55 7.46 0.39
N ILE A 11 -4.70 7.39 1.06
CA ILE A 11 -4.99 6.32 2.04
C ILE A 11 -4.95 4.93 1.39
N GLY A 12 -5.55 4.75 0.21
CA GLY A 12 -5.54 3.46 -0.48
C GLY A 12 -4.12 3.01 -0.86
N LEU A 13 -3.29 3.93 -1.34
CA LEU A 13 -1.88 3.64 -1.61
C LEU A 13 -1.11 3.33 -0.32
N PHE A 14 -1.38 4.06 0.76
CA PHE A 14 -0.75 3.85 2.05
C PHE A 14 -1.05 2.45 2.60
N VAL A 15 -2.33 2.07 2.61
CA VAL A 15 -2.77 0.73 3.06
C VAL A 15 -2.19 -0.37 2.17
N LEU A 16 -2.17 -0.17 0.84
CA LEU A 16 -1.52 -1.11 -0.08
C LEU A 16 -0.03 -1.26 0.20
N GLY A 17 0.66 -0.15 0.43
CA GLY A 17 2.07 -0.13 0.81
C GLY A 17 2.34 -0.88 2.11
N ALA A 18 1.50 -0.64 3.14
CA ALA A 18 1.57 -1.35 4.41
C ALA A 18 1.40 -2.86 4.22
N GLY A 19 0.38 -3.26 3.46
CA GLY A 19 0.12 -4.66 3.12
C GLY A 19 1.30 -5.33 2.44
N ASN A 20 1.88 -4.69 1.42
CA ASN A 20 3.06 -5.18 0.72
C ASN A 20 4.28 -5.31 1.64
N ALA A 21 4.52 -4.32 2.52
CA ALA A 21 5.65 -4.35 3.45
C ALA A 21 5.52 -5.51 4.46
N VAL A 22 4.33 -5.69 5.04
CA VAL A 22 4.04 -6.78 5.98
C VAL A 22 4.11 -8.14 5.30
N PHE A 23 3.54 -8.27 4.10
CA PHE A 23 3.61 -9.50 3.32
C PHE A 23 5.05 -9.86 2.93
N SER A 24 5.82 -8.88 2.45
CA SER A 24 7.24 -9.05 2.13
C SER A 24 8.05 -9.51 3.36
N ALA A 25 7.81 -8.92 4.53
CA ALA A 25 8.47 -9.33 5.77
C ALA A 25 8.18 -10.80 6.12
N GLY A 26 6.91 -11.22 6.05
CA GLY A 26 6.55 -12.62 6.24
C GLY A 26 7.21 -13.55 5.22
N GLN A 27 7.26 -13.13 3.95
CA GLN A 27 7.90 -13.91 2.89
C GLN A 27 9.42 -14.02 3.05
N LEU A 28 10.09 -13.00 3.60
CA LEU A 28 11.54 -13.04 3.83
C LEU A 28 11.95 -13.99 4.96
N LEU A 29 11.07 -14.22 5.92
CA LEU A 29 11.34 -15.10 7.07
C LEU A 29 11.01 -16.56 6.73
N GLU A 30 9.78 -16.84 6.31
CA GLU A 30 9.29 -18.22 6.10
C GLU A 30 8.50 -18.40 4.80
N GLY A 31 8.60 -17.44 3.89
CA GLY A 31 7.96 -17.53 2.59
C GLY A 31 8.60 -18.54 1.65
N GLU A 32 7.78 -19.04 0.73
CA GLU A 32 8.26 -19.76 -0.46
C GLU A 32 8.73 -18.81 -1.57
N MET A 33 8.43 -17.52 -1.45
CA MET A 33 8.86 -16.50 -2.41
C MET A 33 10.39 -16.34 -2.37
N SER A 34 11.00 -16.17 -3.55
CA SER A 34 12.44 -15.90 -3.61
C SER A 34 12.80 -14.61 -2.87
N ARG A 35 13.92 -14.61 -2.14
CA ARG A 35 14.37 -13.46 -1.34
C ARG A 35 14.48 -12.17 -2.15
N LEU A 36 14.97 -12.26 -3.39
CA LEU A 36 15.05 -11.10 -4.28
C LEU A 36 13.67 -10.52 -4.59
N LEU A 37 12.69 -11.36 -4.91
CA LEU A 37 11.33 -10.90 -5.19
C LEU A 37 10.67 -10.33 -3.94
N ALA A 38 10.82 -10.99 -2.80
CA ALA A 38 10.30 -10.49 -1.54
C ALA A 38 10.89 -9.12 -1.20
N LEU A 39 12.20 -8.91 -1.40
CA LEU A 39 12.86 -7.61 -1.21
C LEU A 39 12.30 -6.53 -2.15
N LEU A 40 12.13 -6.84 -3.45
CA LEU A 40 11.56 -5.90 -4.42
C LEU A 40 10.13 -5.50 -4.05
N VAL A 41 9.30 -6.46 -3.62
CA VAL A 41 7.94 -6.21 -3.12
C VAL A 41 7.99 -5.32 -1.87
N GLY A 42 8.94 -5.55 -0.97
CA GLY A 42 9.13 -4.73 0.23
C GLY A 42 9.51 -3.29 -0.10
N ILE A 43 10.47 -3.09 -1.00
CA ILE A 43 10.87 -1.75 -1.49
C ILE A 43 9.69 -1.03 -2.12
N MET A 44 8.90 -1.72 -2.96
CA MET A 44 7.69 -1.17 -3.55
C MET A 44 6.66 -0.81 -2.47
N GLY A 45 6.47 -1.67 -1.46
CA GLY A 45 5.57 -1.42 -0.33
C GLY A 45 5.96 -0.17 0.47
N VAL A 46 7.23 -0.03 0.82
CA VAL A 46 7.76 1.16 1.51
C VAL A 46 7.62 2.42 0.64
N THR A 47 7.85 2.31 -0.66
CA THR A 47 7.67 3.42 -1.60
C THR A 47 6.21 3.89 -1.63
N LEU A 48 5.26 2.94 -1.69
CA LEU A 48 3.83 3.23 -1.68
C LEU A 48 3.35 3.80 -0.34
N LEU A 49 3.91 3.33 0.80
CA LEU A 49 3.70 3.94 2.11
C LEU A 49 4.09 5.41 2.12
N GLY A 50 5.30 5.72 1.63
CA GLY A 50 5.80 7.09 1.56
C GLY A 50 4.92 7.98 0.68
N ILE A 51 4.65 7.55 -0.55
CA ILE A 51 3.84 8.32 -1.51
C ILE A 51 2.40 8.47 -0.99
N GLY A 52 1.77 7.39 -0.54
CA GLY A 52 0.41 7.41 -0.01
C GLY A 52 0.28 8.31 1.21
N GLY A 53 1.26 8.25 2.12
CA GLY A 53 1.32 9.12 3.30
C GLY A 53 1.50 10.59 2.94
N LEU A 54 2.39 10.91 2.00
CA LEU A 54 2.58 12.29 1.52
C LEU A 54 1.30 12.85 0.89
N ILE A 55 0.63 12.07 0.05
CA ILE A 55 -0.63 12.48 -0.58
C ILE A 55 -1.75 12.62 0.46
N ALA A 56 -1.81 11.74 1.46
CA ALA A 56 -2.83 11.80 2.50
C ALA A 56 -2.65 13.00 3.43
N VAL A 57 -1.41 13.43 3.68
CA VAL A 57 -1.11 14.60 4.54
C VAL A 57 -1.23 15.92 3.78
N ASP A 58 -0.81 15.97 2.52
CA ASP A 58 -0.69 17.21 1.74
C ASP A 58 -1.30 17.06 0.33
N SER A 59 -2.57 16.65 0.28
CA SER A 59 -3.31 16.28 -0.94
C SER A 59 -3.41 17.37 -2.00
N ASP A 60 -3.23 18.62 -1.58
CA ASP A 60 -3.41 19.80 -2.43
C ASP A 60 -2.09 20.27 -3.04
N ARG A 61 -0.96 19.93 -2.40
CA ARG A 61 0.39 20.28 -2.87
C ARG A 61 1.06 19.18 -3.66
N VAL A 62 0.78 17.92 -3.35
CA VAL A 62 1.27 16.80 -4.15
C VAL A 62 0.41 16.70 -5.40
N ALA A 63 1.04 16.81 -6.58
CA ALA A 63 0.37 16.65 -7.86
C ALA A 63 -0.18 15.22 -7.96
N ALA A 64 -1.43 15.03 -7.56
CA ALA A 64 -2.16 13.81 -7.86
C ALA A 64 -2.19 13.65 -9.40
N PRO A 65 -2.12 12.41 -9.91
CA PRO A 65 -2.21 12.18 -11.34
C PRO A 65 -3.51 12.80 -11.88
N SER A 66 -3.48 13.29 -13.13
CA SER A 66 -4.60 13.96 -13.80
C SER A 66 -5.72 12.98 -14.18
N LEU A 67 -6.25 12.30 -13.17
CA LEU A 67 -7.30 11.29 -13.25
C LEU A 67 -8.60 11.87 -12.71
N SER A 68 -9.71 11.30 -13.17
CA SER A 68 -11.03 11.65 -12.63
C SER A 68 -11.14 11.21 -11.17
N ASP A 69 -11.94 11.94 -10.38
CA ASP A 69 -12.19 11.58 -8.98
C ASP A 69 -12.72 10.15 -8.83
N ARG A 70 -13.55 9.68 -9.77
CA ARG A 70 -14.06 8.31 -9.79
C ARG A 70 -12.92 7.28 -9.92
N THR A 71 -11.94 7.57 -10.77
CA THR A 71 -10.76 6.71 -10.95
C THR A 71 -9.90 6.70 -9.69
N LEU A 72 -9.68 7.86 -9.07
CA LEU A 72 -8.93 7.96 -7.81
C LEU A 72 -9.60 7.14 -6.70
N LEU A 73 -10.93 7.24 -6.57
CA LEU A 73 -11.70 6.46 -5.60
C LEU A 73 -11.67 4.95 -5.90
N ALA A 74 -11.73 4.55 -7.18
CA ALA A 74 -11.61 3.15 -7.55
C ALA A 74 -10.23 2.59 -7.19
N ILE A 75 -9.16 3.33 -7.47
CA ILE A 75 -7.80 2.95 -7.07
C ILE A 75 -7.69 2.89 -5.54
N ALA A 76 -8.28 3.85 -4.83
CA ALA A 76 -8.32 3.85 -3.38
C ALA A 76 -8.95 2.55 -2.84
N ALA A 77 -10.13 2.20 -3.35
CA ALA A 77 -10.85 1.00 -2.93
C ALA A 77 -10.05 -0.28 -3.21
N VAL A 78 -9.48 -0.42 -4.41
CA VAL A 78 -8.63 -1.56 -4.77
C VAL A 78 -7.39 -1.61 -3.87
N GLY A 79 -6.72 -0.49 -3.65
CA GLY A 79 -5.54 -0.39 -2.79
C GLY A 79 -5.82 -0.82 -1.36
N VAL A 80 -6.95 -0.39 -0.79
CA VAL A 80 -7.37 -0.83 0.54
C VAL A 80 -7.64 -2.33 0.57
N LEU A 81 -8.46 -2.85 -0.37
CA LEU A 81 -8.84 -4.27 -0.37
C LEU A 81 -7.63 -5.19 -0.55
N VAL A 82 -6.78 -4.90 -1.53
CA VAL A 82 -5.57 -5.69 -1.80
C VAL A 82 -4.56 -5.52 -0.66
N GLY A 83 -4.37 -4.30 -0.16
CA GLY A 83 -3.47 -4.03 0.96
C GLY A 83 -3.86 -4.79 2.22
N LEU A 84 -5.15 -4.80 2.58
CA LEU A 84 -5.64 -5.57 3.72
C LEU A 84 -5.46 -7.07 3.51
N PHE A 85 -5.79 -7.60 2.33
CA PHE A 85 -5.58 -9.01 2.01
C PHE A 85 -4.11 -9.42 2.17
N LEU A 86 -3.19 -8.65 1.59
CA LEU A 86 -1.75 -8.90 1.70
C LEU A 86 -1.24 -8.75 3.13
N GLY A 87 -1.69 -7.71 3.85
CA GLY A 87 -1.33 -7.48 5.24
C GLY A 87 -1.76 -8.65 6.13
N LEU A 88 -3.00 -9.13 5.98
CA LEU A 88 -3.49 -10.30 6.72
C LEU A 88 -2.70 -11.56 6.37
N GLY A 89 -2.40 -11.80 5.09
CA GLY A 89 -1.56 -12.92 4.67
C GLY A 89 -0.14 -12.83 5.26
N GLY A 90 0.45 -11.64 5.25
CA GLY A 90 1.77 -11.38 5.84
C GLY A 90 1.80 -11.58 7.35
N VAL A 91 0.77 -11.09 8.07
CA VAL A 91 0.61 -11.36 9.50
C VAL A 91 0.49 -12.87 9.74
N GLY A 92 -0.30 -13.58 8.92
CA GLY A 92 -0.42 -15.04 9.01
C GLY A 92 0.94 -15.74 8.92
N LEU A 93 1.77 -15.37 7.94
CA LEU A 93 3.14 -15.90 7.79
C LEU A 93 4.04 -15.54 8.97
N LEU A 94 3.93 -14.31 9.49
CA LEU A 94 4.73 -13.84 10.63
C LEU A 94 4.36 -14.54 11.95
N LEU A 95 3.12 -15.01 12.09
CA LEU A 95 2.68 -15.75 13.27
C LEU A 95 3.07 -17.23 13.24
N THR A 96 3.45 -17.75 12.06
CA THR A 96 3.92 -19.13 11.90
C THR A 96 5.44 -19.24 11.86
N ALA A 97 6.14 -18.12 11.69
CA ALA A 97 7.60 -17.98 11.75
C ALA A 97 8.15 -17.91 13.19
#